data_AF-A0A8X7UW77-F1
#
_entry.id   AF-A0A8X7UW77-F1
#
_cell.length_a   1.000
_cell.length_b   1.000
_cell.length_c   1.000
_cell.angle_alpha   90.00
_cell.angle_beta   90.00
_cell.angle_gamma   90.00
#
_symmetry.space_group_name_H-M   'P 1'
#
loop_
_entity.id
_entity.type
_entity.pdbx_description
1 polymer ?
#
loop_
_entity_poly.entity_id
_entity_poly.type
_entity_poly.pdbx_seq_one_letter_code
_entity_poly.pdbx_strand_id
1 'polypeptide(L)'
;MGSRLHAFMYPCFASCYMIPYLHLANKLAEKGHHITYLLPKKAQKQLESLNLFLDSIFFHPLTLPPVEGLHVGVETTADLPPNTTRKLISDAMDLLIEKIEAQVRALKPDLSFSI
;
A
#
# COMPACT_ATOMS: atom_id res chain seq x y z
N MET A 1 6.53 8.00 27.89
CA MET A 1 5.72 7.73 26.69
C MET A 1 6.46 8.32 25.50
N GLY A 2 6.85 7.50 24.52
CA GLY A 2 7.56 7.98 23.33
C GLY A 2 6.66 8.84 22.44
N SER A 3 7.27 9.65 21.56
CA SER A 3 6.52 10.45 20.58
C SER A 3 5.68 9.56 19.66
N ARG A 4 4.44 9.99 19.39
CA ARG A 4 3.53 9.30 18.46
C ARG A 4 3.88 9.69 17.03
N LEU A 5 4.58 8.79 16.34
CA LEU A 5 4.93 8.96 14.93
C LEU A 5 3.78 8.61 13.98
N HIS A 6 3.75 9.26 12.82
CA HIS A 6 2.99 8.90 11.64
C HIS A 6 3.88 8.23 10.60
N ALA A 7 3.62 6.96 10.30
CA ALA A 7 4.26 6.22 9.23
C ALA A 7 3.36 6.19 7.97
N PHE A 8 3.96 6.42 6.81
CA PHE A 8 3.34 6.28 5.51
C PHE A 8 3.92 5.07 4.78
N MET A 9 3.08 4.17 4.31
CA MET A 9 3.50 2.89 3.72
C MET A 9 2.92 2.70 2.32
N TYR A 10 3.80 2.55 1.34
CA TYR A 10 3.47 2.30 -0.07
C TYR A 10 4.21 1.04 -0.57
N PRO A 11 3.71 -0.17 -0.24
CA PRO A 11 4.31 -1.41 -0.73
C PRO A 11 4.02 -1.64 -2.21
N CYS A 12 4.88 -2.41 -2.88
CA CYS A 12 4.55 -3.02 -4.17
C CYS A 12 3.25 -3.84 -4.06
N PHE A 13 2.40 -3.77 -5.08
CA PHE A 13 1.09 -4.46 -5.13
C PHE A 13 1.21 -5.95 -5.46
N ALA A 14 2.06 -6.65 -4.70
CA ALA A 14 2.13 -8.10 -4.63
C ALA A 14 2.01 -8.55 -3.18
N SER A 15 1.31 -9.65 -2.94
CA SER A 15 0.99 -10.12 -1.58
C SER A 15 2.24 -10.38 -0.74
N CYS A 16 3.33 -10.83 -1.36
CA CYS A 16 4.61 -11.06 -0.69
C CYS A 16 5.27 -9.78 -0.14
N TYR A 17 4.90 -8.58 -0.62
CA TYR A 17 5.35 -7.30 -0.07
C TYR A 17 4.30 -6.70 0.87
N MET A 18 3.02 -6.77 0.50
CA MET A 18 1.95 -6.18 1.30
C MET A 18 1.81 -6.86 2.67
N ILE A 19 1.86 -8.19 2.76
CA ILE A 19 1.66 -8.89 4.05
C ILE A 19 2.77 -8.52 5.06
N PRO A 20 4.08 -8.58 4.71
CA PRO A 20 5.13 -8.14 5.63
C PRO A 20 5.05 -6.67 6.02
N TYR A 21 4.67 -5.78 5.10
CA TYR A 21 4.45 -4.36 5.41
C TYR A 21 3.32 -4.20 6.44
N LEU A 22 2.22 -4.96 6.32
CA LEU A 22 1.15 -4.92 7.30
C LEU A 22 1.57 -5.49 8.66
N HIS A 23 2.41 -6.53 8.69
CA HIS A 23 3.01 -7.00 9.94
C HIS A 23 3.87 -5.93 10.61
N LEU A 24 4.65 -5.17 9.83
CA LEU A 24 5.39 -4.02 10.35
C LEU A 24 4.45 -2.92 10.85
N ALA A 25 3.39 -2.60 10.11
CA ALA A 25 2.37 -1.64 10.54
C ALA A 25 1.74 -2.03 11.88
N ASN A 26 1.37 -3.31 12.06
CA ASN A 26 0.88 -3.83 13.35
C ASN A 26 1.90 -3.63 14.47
N LYS A 27 3.20 -3.88 14.22
CA LYS A 27 4.25 -3.66 15.23
C LYS A 27 4.50 -2.21 15.58
N LEU A 28 4.29 -1.29 14.65
CA LEU A 28 4.33 0.15 14.93
C LEU A 28 3.08 0.60 15.69
N ALA A 29 1.90 0.11 15.30
CA ALA A 29 0.64 0.43 15.94
C ALA A 29 0.56 -0.10 17.39
N GLU A 30 1.13 -1.27 17.66
CA GLU A 30 1.30 -1.84 19.01
C GLU A 30 2.07 -0.89 19.94
N LYS A 31 2.96 -0.07 19.39
CA LYS A 31 3.73 0.95 20.12
C LYS A 31 3.06 2.33 20.18
N GLY A 32 1.82 2.42 19.68
CA GLY A 32 1.00 3.64 19.70
C GLY A 32 1.18 4.55 18.48
N HIS A 33 1.91 4.13 17.44
CA HIS A 33 2.10 4.92 16.22
C HIS A 33 0.89 4.85 15.29
N HIS A 34 0.76 5.85 14.43
CA HIS A 34 -0.26 5.92 13.38
C HIS A 34 0.33 5.53 12.03
N ILE A 35 -0.44 4.81 11.21
CA ILE A 35 -0.01 4.33 9.91
C ILE A 35 -1.04 4.72 8.85
N THR A 36 -0.59 5.36 7.78
CA THR A 36 -1.32 5.40 6.50
C THR A 36 -0.75 4.31 5.61
N TYR A 37 -1.60 3.39 5.19
CA TYR A 37 -1.19 2.23 4.40
C TYR A 37 -1.91 2.25 3.06
N LEU A 38 -1.14 2.43 1.99
CA LEU A 38 -1.64 2.45 0.62
C LEU A 38 -1.75 1.03 0.06
N LEU A 39 -2.87 0.71 -0.59
CA LEU A 39 -3.11 -0.60 -1.17
C LEU A 39 -4.24 -0.57 -2.22
N PRO A 40 -4.34 -1.56 -3.11
CA PRO A 40 -5.49 -1.70 -3.97
C PRO A 40 -6.78 -2.06 -3.21
N LYS A 41 -7.93 -1.67 -3.76
CA LYS A 41 -9.25 -1.88 -3.13
C LYS A 41 -9.56 -3.37 -2.91
N LYS A 42 -9.17 -4.24 -3.84
CA LYS A 42 -9.33 -5.69 -3.74
C LYS A 42 -8.41 -6.29 -2.69
N ALA A 43 -7.17 -5.80 -2.61
CA ALA A 43 -6.21 -6.25 -1.60
C ALA A 43 -6.66 -5.87 -0.18
N GLN A 44 -7.36 -4.74 -0.02
CA GLN A 44 -7.91 -4.31 1.27
C GLN A 44 -8.75 -5.41 1.94
N LYS A 45 -9.71 -5.97 1.22
CA LYS A 45 -10.57 -7.05 1.76
C LYS A 45 -9.78 -8.30 2.18
N GLN A 46 -8.66 -8.58 1.49
CA GLN A 46 -7.81 -9.73 1.81
C GLN A 46 -6.93 -9.48 3.05
N LEU A 47 -6.59 -8.22 3.32
CA LEU A 47 -5.68 -7.82 4.38
C LEU A 47 -6.41 -7.30 5.64
N GLU A 48 -7.70 -6.99 5.55
CA GLU A 48 -8.51 -6.49 6.66
C GLU A 48 -8.44 -7.38 7.90
N SER A 49 -8.51 -8.70 7.73
CA SER A 49 -8.42 -9.66 8.85
C SER A 49 -7.03 -9.71 9.51
N LEU A 50 -6.00 -9.18 8.84
CA LEU A 50 -4.63 -9.11 9.33
C LEU A 50 -4.32 -7.75 9.99
N ASN A 51 -5.22 -6.77 9.91
CA ASN A 51 -5.09 -5.51 10.63
C ASN A 51 -5.54 -5.69 12.09
N LEU A 52 -4.59 -5.62 13.02
CA LEU A 52 -4.85 -5.84 14.44
C LEU A 52 -5.20 -4.53 15.19
N PHE A 53 -5.07 -3.38 14.53
CA PHE A 53 -5.19 -2.05 15.14
C PHE A 53 -5.96 -1.09 14.23
N LEU A 54 -7.28 -1.29 14.14
CA LEU A 54 -8.19 -0.53 13.26
C LEU A 54 -8.16 0.98 13.50
N ASP A 55 -7.90 1.43 14.73
CA ASP A 55 -7.85 2.85 15.09
C ASP A 55 -6.50 3.53 14.82
N SER A 56 -5.48 2.74 14.45
CA SER A 56 -4.11 3.21 14.23
C SER A 56 -3.62 2.95 12.81
N ILE A 57 -4.17 1.96 12.10
CA ILE A 57 -3.78 1.59 10.73
C ILE A 57 -4.91 1.96 9.78
N PHE A 58 -4.70 3.03 9.03
CA PHE A 58 -5.63 3.56 8.05
C PHE A 58 -5.28 3.06 6.65
N PHE A 59 -6.10 2.13 6.16
CA PHE A 59 -6.07 1.67 4.78
C PHE A 59 -6.57 2.77 3.84
N HIS A 60 -5.76 3.12 2.84
CA HIS A 60 -6.06 4.13 1.84
C HIS A 60 -6.06 3.48 0.44
N PRO A 61 -7.25 3.15 -0.09
CA PRO A 61 -7.37 2.44 -1.34
C PRO A 61 -6.87 3.26 -2.54
N LEU A 62 -6.15 2.59 -3.42
CA LEU A 62 -5.70 3.13 -4.69
C LEU A 62 -6.29 2.35 -5.86
N THR A 63 -6.46 3.05 -6.97
CA THR A 63 -6.82 2.46 -8.25
C THR A 63 -5.62 2.61 -9.17
N LEU A 64 -5.18 1.47 -9.75
CA LEU A 64 -4.12 1.51 -10.74
C LEU A 64 -4.60 2.26 -11.99
N PRO A 65 -3.81 3.20 -12.52
CA PRO A 65 -4.11 3.84 -13.79
C PRO A 65 -4.03 2.79 -14.92
N PRO A 66 -4.78 3.00 -16.01
CA PRO A 66 -4.73 2.11 -17.15
C PRO A 66 -3.35 2.15 -17.81
N VAL A 67 -2.80 0.99 -18.13
CA VAL A 67 -1.55 0.81 -18.88
C VAL A 67 -1.82 -0.16 -20.02
N GLU A 68 -1.16 0.01 -21.16
CA GLU A 68 -1.27 -0.91 -22.29
C GLU A 68 -0.91 -2.35 -21.83
N GLY A 69 -1.79 -3.31 -22.14
CA GLY A 69 -1.65 -4.70 -21.70
C GLY A 69 -2.19 -5.00 -20.29
N LEU A 70 -2.59 -4.00 -19.49
CA LEU A 70 -3.25 -4.19 -18.20
C LEU A 70 -4.78 -4.23 -18.39
N HIS A 71 -5.38 -5.38 -18.19
CA HIS A 71 -6.84 -5.53 -18.30
C HIS A 71 -7.59 -4.83 -17.15
N VAL A 72 -8.85 -4.47 -17.41
CA VAL A 72 -9.75 -3.91 -16.40
C VAL A 72 -9.89 -4.88 -15.22
N GLY A 73 -9.74 -4.36 -13.99
CA GLY A 73 -9.90 -5.13 -12.75
C GLY A 73 -8.64 -5.82 -12.25
N VAL A 74 -7.50 -5.66 -12.95
CA VAL A 74 -6.19 -6.06 -12.43
C VAL A 74 -5.72 -5.03 -11.41
N GLU A 75 -5.49 -5.47 -10.17
CA GLU A 75 -5.11 -4.59 -9.06
C GLU A 75 -3.80 -5.02 -8.39
N THR A 76 -3.46 -6.30 -8.48
CA THR A 76 -2.26 -6.89 -7.88
C THR A 76 -1.58 -7.83 -8.88
N THR A 77 -0.33 -8.20 -8.61
CA THR A 77 0.36 -9.21 -9.43
C THR A 77 -0.33 -10.58 -9.42
N ALA A 78 -1.18 -10.87 -8.44
CA ALA A 78 -1.94 -12.11 -8.36
C ALA A 78 -3.15 -12.14 -9.32
N ASP A 79 -3.57 -10.98 -9.83
CA ASP A 79 -4.66 -10.85 -10.81
C ASP A 79 -4.16 -11.02 -12.25
N LEU A 80 -2.84 -11.09 -12.47
CA LEU A 80 -2.24 -11.21 -13.79
C LEU A 80 -2.38 -12.65 -14.33
N PRO A 81 -2.70 -12.80 -15.63
CA PRO A 81 -2.59 -14.09 -16.31
C PRO A 81 -1.18 -14.68 -16.23
N PRO A 82 -1.00 -16.01 -16.25
CA PRO A 82 0.31 -16.67 -16.09
C PRO A 82 1.41 -16.21 -17.06
N ASN A 83 1.01 -15.78 -18.26
CA ASN A 83 1.93 -15.36 -19.32
C ASN A 83 2.11 -13.84 -19.39
N THR A 84 1.60 -13.10 -18.40
CA THR A 84 1.68 -11.64 -18.35
C THR A 84 2.82 -11.19 -17.45
N THR A 85 3.59 -10.19 -17.92
CA THR A 85 4.70 -9.64 -17.15
C THR A 85 4.21 -8.88 -15.92
N ARG A 86 4.82 -9.16 -14.75
CA ARG A 86 4.56 -8.41 -13.51
C ARG A 86 4.96 -6.95 -13.60
N LYS A 87 5.80 -6.59 -14.58
CA LYS A 87 6.23 -5.22 -14.84
C LYS A 87 5.04 -4.27 -15.07
N LEU A 88 3.93 -4.75 -15.64
CA LEU A 88 2.74 -3.91 -15.87
C LEU A 88 2.18 -3.29 -14.58
N ILE A 89 2.27 -4.00 -13.46
CA ILE A 89 1.86 -3.46 -12.15
C ILE A 89 2.82 -2.36 -11.71
N SER A 90 4.13 -2.57 -11.90
CA SER A 90 5.15 -1.55 -11.63
C SER A 90 4.95 -0.31 -12.49
N ASP A 91 4.76 -0.49 -13.80
CA ASP A 91 4.55 0.60 -14.76
C ASP A 91 3.28 1.40 -14.38
N ALA A 92 2.21 0.73 -13.94
CA ALA A 92 1.00 1.40 -13.46
C ALA A 92 1.21 2.11 -12.11
N MET A 93 2.05 1.58 -11.22
CA MET A 93 2.44 2.23 -9.98
C MET A 93 3.32 3.47 -10.24
N ASP A 94 4.21 3.44 -11.23
CA ASP A 94 5.08 4.57 -11.58
C ASP A 94 4.24 5.80 -11.98
N LEU A 95 3.12 5.58 -12.67
CA LEU A 95 2.16 6.63 -13.02
C LEU A 95 1.44 7.25 -11.81
N LEU A 96 1.53 6.64 -10.62
CA LEU A 96 0.97 7.19 -9.38
C LEU A 96 1.98 8.01 -8.58
N ILE A 97 3.27 8.00 -8.92
CA ILE A 97 4.34 8.60 -8.11
C ILE A 97 4.04 10.06 -7.77
N GLU A 98 3.71 10.91 -8.74
CA GLU A 98 3.43 12.34 -8.49
C GLU A 98 2.29 12.54 -7.49
N LYS A 99 1.24 11.72 -7.59
CA LYS A 99 0.10 11.75 -6.67
C LYS A 99 0.52 11.29 -5.28
N ILE A 100 1.30 10.22 -5.17
CA ILE A 100 1.78 9.71 -3.88
C ILE A 100 2.69 10.73 -3.21
N GLU A 101 3.61 11.34 -3.95
CA GLU A 101 4.46 12.40 -3.41
C GLU A 101 3.65 13.61 -2.93
N ALA A 102 2.60 14.00 -3.66
CA ALA A 102 1.71 15.06 -3.23
C ALA A 102 0.99 14.69 -1.91
N GLN A 103 0.58 13.43 -1.76
CA GLN A 103 0.01 12.94 -0.50
C GLN A 103 1.02 12.95 0.64
N VAL A 104 2.27 12.51 0.41
CA VAL A 104 3.33 12.55 1.42
C VAL A 104 3.60 13.99 1.86
N ARG A 105 3.68 14.95 0.92
CA ARG A 105 3.86 16.38 1.22
C ARG A 105 2.69 16.96 2.03
N ALA A 106 1.46 16.54 1.73
CA ALA A 106 0.26 17.03 2.42
C ALA A 106 0.14 16.44 3.83
N LEU A 107 0.40 15.14 3.99
CA LEU A 107 0.27 14.42 5.25
C LEU A 107 1.44 14.64 6.21
N LYS A 108 2.64 14.94 5.66
CA LYS A 108 3.88 15.16 6.42
C LYS A 108 4.17 14.03 7.42
N PRO A 109 4.25 12.77 6.97
CA PRO A 109 4.57 11.65 7.85
C PRO A 109 5.99 11.79 8.41
N ASP A 110 6.22 11.29 9.63
CA ASP A 110 7.55 11.22 10.24
C ASP A 110 8.45 10.19 9.55
N LEU A 111 7.86 9.10 9.04
CA LEU A 111 8.54 8.01 8.34
C LEU A 111 7.78 7.64 7.08
N SER A 112 8.50 7.41 5.99
CA SER A 112 7.94 6.89 4.73
C SER A 112 8.64 5.59 4.33
N PHE A 113 7.86 4.57 4.02
CA PHE A 113 8.31 3.27 3.53
C PHE A 113 7.73 3.06 2.13
N SER A 114 8.59 2.93 1.13
CA SER A 114 8.22 2.60 -0.25
C SER A 114 9.27 1.66 -0.86
N ILE A 115 8.89 0.95 -1.92
CA ILE A 115 9.78 0.12 -2.74
C ILE A 115 10.07 0.86 -4.04
#